data_AF-A0A3N5HLU5-F1
#
_entry.id   AF-A0A3N5HLU5-F1
#
_cell.length_a   1.000
_cell.length_b   1.000
_cell.length_c   1.000
_cell.angle_alpha   90.00
_cell.angle_beta   90.00
_cell.angle_gamma   90.00
#
_symmetry.space_group_name_H-M   'P 1'
#
loop_
_entity.id
_entity.type
_entity.pdbx_description
1 polymer ?
#
loop_
_entity_poly.entity_id
_entity_poly.type
_entity_poly.pdbx_seq_one_letter_code
_entity_poly.pdbx_strand_id
1 'polypeptide(L)'
;VLRERFPDLLPLYERMYPHPTASYGGVRAGDPHAIGRRIHELCAQYGISDRMPRPIIPGDKRALNNRIVEALANECYWMDLNHAPAQRVWAYRKAAWAIEDTEQDVGLIYRAMGRKGLEGIENVGPRMAEVIEKLLPGRVS
;
A
#
# COMPACT_ATOMS: atom_id res chain seq x y z
N VAL A 1 -23.04 24.88 10.43
CA VAL A 1 -21.66 25.15 10.90
C VAL A 1 -20.89 26.14 10.02
N LEU A 2 -20.40 25.80 8.81
CA LEU A 2 -19.55 26.73 8.01
C LEU A 2 -20.29 28.03 7.65
N ARG A 3 -21.51 27.93 7.11
CA ARG A 3 -22.37 29.08 6.77
C ARG A 3 -22.75 29.96 7.96
N GLU A 4 -22.80 29.40 9.17
CA GLU A 4 -23.25 30.11 10.39
C GLU A 4 -22.09 30.73 11.15
N ARG A 5 -20.89 30.12 11.11
CA ARG A 5 -19.74 30.54 11.93
C ARG A 5 -18.63 31.22 11.14
N PHE A 6 -18.52 30.96 9.83
CA PHE A 6 -17.46 31.47 8.97
C PHE A 6 -18.01 31.83 7.57
N PRO A 7 -18.96 32.78 7.48
CA PRO A 7 -19.64 33.11 6.23
C PRO A 7 -18.69 33.71 5.17
N ASP A 8 -17.59 34.32 5.61
CA ASP A 8 -16.51 34.86 4.78
C ASP A 8 -15.74 33.78 4.01
N LEU A 9 -15.69 32.54 4.54
CA LEU A 9 -15.04 31.41 3.88
C LEU A 9 -15.96 30.69 2.87
N LEU A 10 -17.25 31.00 2.86
CA LEU A 10 -18.24 30.32 2.02
C LEU A 10 -17.92 30.45 0.52
N PRO A 11 -17.55 31.63 -0.03
CA PRO A 11 -17.21 31.76 -1.44
C PRO A 11 -15.94 31.00 -1.84
N LEU A 12 -14.97 30.88 -0.92
CA LEU A 12 -13.76 30.09 -1.15
C LEU A 12 -14.08 28.59 -1.15
N TYR A 13 -14.89 28.15 -0.18
CA TYR A 13 -15.33 26.76 -0.07
C TYR A 13 -16.11 26.33 -1.32
N GLU A 14 -17.09 27.11 -1.76
CA GLU A 14 -17.87 26.82 -2.97
C GLU A 14 -17.00 26.82 -4.24
N ARG A 15 -15.94 27.63 -4.29
CA ARG A 15 -14.97 27.60 -5.40
C ARG A 15 -14.12 26.33 -5.40
N MET A 16 -13.67 25.88 -4.23
CA MET A 16 -12.83 24.69 -4.09
C MET A 16 -13.64 23.40 -4.22
N TYR A 17 -14.93 23.43 -3.85
CA TYR A 17 -15.85 22.31 -3.84
C TYR A 17 -17.18 22.68 -4.54
N PRO A 18 -17.16 22.89 -5.87
CA PRO A 18 -18.27 23.48 -6.61
C PRO A 18 -19.52 22.62 -6.73
N HIS A 19 -19.55 21.40 -6.17
CA HIS A 19 -20.74 20.55 -6.23
C HIS A 19 -21.00 19.87 -4.88
N PRO A 20 -22.24 19.88 -4.35
CA PRO A 20 -22.60 19.20 -3.11
C PRO A 20 -22.51 17.66 -3.18
N THR A 21 -22.29 17.11 -4.38
CA THR A 21 -21.98 15.69 -4.61
C THR A 21 -20.58 15.47 -5.21
N ALA A 22 -19.78 16.52 -5.42
CA ALA A 22 -18.39 16.34 -5.76
C ALA A 22 -17.66 15.82 -4.52
N SER A 23 -17.01 14.67 -4.67
CA SER A 23 -16.03 14.17 -3.71
C SER A 23 -15.09 15.28 -3.27
N TYR A 24 -14.63 15.24 -2.02
CA TYR A 24 -13.58 16.13 -1.46
C TYR A 24 -12.24 16.11 -2.24
N GLY A 25 -12.16 15.43 -3.38
CA GLY A 25 -11.11 15.64 -4.36
C GLY A 25 -11.30 16.98 -5.05
N GLY A 26 -10.44 17.95 -4.72
CA GLY A 26 -10.39 19.24 -5.40
C GLY A 26 -10.30 19.11 -6.93
N VAL A 27 -10.46 20.24 -7.63
CA VAL A 27 -10.31 20.35 -9.09
C VAL A 27 -9.07 19.57 -9.53
N ARG A 28 -9.25 18.55 -10.38
CA ARG A 28 -8.14 17.70 -10.87
C ARG A 28 -7.17 18.56 -11.67
N ALA A 29 -6.06 18.95 -11.05
CA ALA A 29 -4.93 19.56 -11.74
C ALA A 29 -3.99 18.45 -12.22
N GLY A 30 -4.10 18.07 -13.50
CA GLY A 30 -3.19 17.11 -14.15
C GLY A 30 -3.47 15.63 -13.84
N ASP A 31 -2.57 14.77 -14.32
CA ASP A 31 -2.59 13.32 -14.10
C ASP A 31 -1.81 12.97 -12.81
N PRO A 32 -2.48 12.49 -11.74
CA PRO A 32 -1.82 12.10 -10.50
C PRO A 32 -0.76 11.02 -10.67
N HIS A 33 -0.92 10.12 -11.64
CA HIS A 33 0.04 9.05 -11.90
C HIS A 33 1.32 9.62 -12.52
N ALA A 34 1.21 10.56 -13.46
CA ALA A 34 2.37 11.27 -14.01
C ALA A 34 3.13 12.07 -12.94
N ILE A 35 2.42 12.76 -12.04
CA ILE A 35 3.03 13.46 -10.91
C ILE A 35 3.76 12.48 -10.00
N GLY A 36 3.11 11.36 -9.64
CA GLY A 36 3.71 10.33 -8.78
C GLY A 36 4.97 9.70 -9.37
N ARG A 37 4.95 9.35 -10.67
CA ARG A 37 6.16 8.86 -11.37
C ARG A 37 7.28 9.89 -11.36
N ARG A 38 6.96 11.17 -11.55
CA ARG A 38 7.95 12.25 -11.51
C ARG A 38 8.57 12.41 -10.12
N ILE A 39 7.77 12.31 -9.06
CA ILE A 39 8.26 12.33 -7.67
C ILE A 39 9.22 11.16 -7.45
N HIS A 40 8.85 9.95 -7.87
CA HIS A 40 9.70 8.76 -7.76
C HIS A 40 11.07 8.96 -8.41
N GLU A 41 11.11 9.42 -9.66
CA GLU A 41 12.35 9.70 -10.38
C GLU A 41 13.26 10.67 -9.62
N LEU A 42 12.69 11.76 -9.11
CA LEU A 42 13.44 12.77 -8.37
C LEU A 42 13.94 12.22 -7.04
N CYS A 43 13.10 11.52 -6.28
CA CYS A 43 13.49 10.87 -5.04
C CYS A 43 14.66 9.89 -5.26
N ALA A 44 14.56 9.03 -6.29
CA ALA A 44 15.63 8.12 -6.67
C ALA A 44 16.93 8.87 -7.05
N GLN A 45 16.83 9.96 -7.82
CA GLN A 45 17.99 10.79 -8.21
C GLN A 45 18.75 11.36 -7.00
N TYR A 46 18.03 11.72 -5.93
CA TYR A 46 18.63 12.32 -4.73
C TYR A 46 18.86 11.32 -3.58
N GLY A 47 18.62 10.02 -3.80
CA GLY A 47 18.81 9.00 -2.77
C GLY A 47 17.82 9.11 -1.59
N ILE A 48 16.63 9.66 -1.84
CA ILE A 48 15.56 9.83 -0.86
C ILE A 48 14.46 8.80 -1.16
N SER A 49 13.89 8.19 -0.13
CA SER A 49 12.69 7.35 -0.30
C SER A 49 11.47 8.23 -0.57
N ASP A 50 10.75 7.96 -1.66
CA ASP A 50 9.45 8.57 -1.97
C ASP A 50 8.29 7.97 -1.16
N ARG A 51 8.55 6.89 -0.45
CA ARG A 51 7.60 6.23 0.45
C ARG A 51 8.09 6.33 1.88
N MET A 52 7.19 6.73 2.76
CA MET A 52 7.42 6.62 4.20
C MET A 52 7.35 5.13 4.58
N PRO A 53 8.40 4.57 5.20
CA PRO A 53 8.40 3.17 5.63
C PRO A 53 7.35 2.94 6.70
N ARG A 54 6.82 1.72 6.79
CA ARG A 54 5.93 1.33 7.88
C ARG A 54 6.75 1.17 9.16
N PRO A 55 6.25 1.61 10.32
CA PRO A 55 6.96 1.43 11.58
C PRO A 55 7.05 -0.06 11.93
N ILE A 56 8.27 -0.56 12.14
CA ILE A 56 8.52 -1.89 12.68
C ILE A 56 9.01 -1.72 14.11
N ILE A 57 8.19 -2.11 15.08
CA ILE A 57 8.47 -1.92 16.50
C ILE A 57 9.53 -2.96 16.93
N PRO A 58 10.63 -2.55 17.58
CA PRO A 58 11.61 -3.48 18.13
C PRO A 58 10.96 -4.47 19.12
N GLY A 59 11.27 -5.75 18.98
CA GLY A 59 10.67 -6.81 19.80
C GLY A 59 9.28 -7.28 19.37
N ASP A 60 8.71 -6.71 18.30
CA ASP A 60 7.46 -7.21 17.71
C ASP A 60 7.65 -8.64 17.18
N LYS A 61 6.85 -9.57 17.71
CA LYS A 61 6.85 -10.99 17.32
C LYS A 61 6.43 -11.20 15.87
N ARG A 62 5.75 -10.21 15.25
CA ARG A 62 5.30 -10.22 13.85
C ARG A 62 6.06 -9.21 12.98
N ALA A 63 7.28 -8.84 13.38
CA ALA A 63 8.11 -7.92 12.61
C ALA A 63 8.33 -8.35 11.15
N LEU A 64 8.40 -9.67 10.88
CA LEU A 64 8.49 -10.18 9.51
C LEU A 64 7.20 -9.93 8.72
N ASN A 65 6.03 -10.13 9.33
CA ASN A 65 4.74 -9.83 8.69
C ASN A 65 4.71 -8.36 8.26
N ASN A 66 5.08 -7.43 9.16
CA ASN A 66 5.10 -6.00 8.86
C ASN A 66 6.02 -5.66 7.67
N ARG A 67 7.19 -6.31 7.56
CA ARG A 67 8.09 -6.15 6.41
C ARG A 67 7.48 -6.66 5.11
N ILE A 68 6.82 -7.81 5.15
CA ILE A 68 6.13 -8.36 3.98
C ILE A 68 4.97 -7.46 3.57
N VAL A 69 4.19 -6.95 4.52
CA VAL A 69 3.10 -6.00 4.28
C VAL A 69 3.63 -4.72 3.64
N GLU A 70 4.73 -4.16 4.15
CA GLU A 70 5.38 -3.00 3.54
C GLU A 70 5.79 -3.27 2.09
N ALA A 71 6.46 -4.39 1.83
CA ALA A 71 6.88 -4.76 0.47
C ALA A 71 5.68 -4.91 -0.48
N LEU A 72 4.62 -5.61 -0.07
CA LEU A 72 3.40 -5.78 -0.87
C LEU A 72 2.68 -4.44 -1.10
N ALA A 73 2.64 -3.55 -0.09
CA ALA A 73 2.06 -2.23 -0.21
C ALA A 73 2.85 -1.32 -1.17
N ASN A 74 4.18 -1.40 -1.16
CA ASN A 74 5.04 -0.69 -2.11
C ASN A 74 4.83 -1.20 -3.52
N GLU A 75 4.74 -2.53 -3.73
CA GLU A 75 4.39 -3.10 -5.03
C GLU A 75 3.01 -2.63 -5.53
N CYS A 76 2.01 -2.54 -4.64
CA CYS A 76 0.70 -1.98 -5.00
C CYS A 76 0.82 -0.53 -5.48
N TYR A 77 1.60 0.29 -4.78
CA TYR A 77 1.83 1.69 -5.14
C TYR A 77 2.50 1.81 -6.52
N TRP A 78 3.55 1.03 -6.76
CA TRP A 78 4.25 1.03 -8.05
C TRP A 78 3.39 0.55 -9.20
N MET A 79 2.62 -0.51 -8.97
CA MET A 79 1.68 -1.01 -9.98
C MET A 79 0.60 0.03 -10.29
N ASP A 80 0.06 0.73 -9.29
CA ASP A 80 -0.94 1.77 -9.48
C ASP A 80 -0.39 2.97 -10.25
N LEU A 81 0.82 3.44 -9.90
CA LEU A 81 1.51 4.50 -10.65
C LEU A 81 1.80 4.13 -12.10
N ASN A 82 2.01 2.85 -12.39
CA ASN A 82 2.31 2.36 -13.73
C ASN A 82 1.08 1.81 -14.48
N HIS A 83 -0.14 2.13 -14.02
CA HIS A 83 -1.39 1.71 -14.65
C HIS A 83 -1.50 0.19 -14.86
N ALA A 84 -0.96 -0.60 -13.92
CA ALA A 84 -1.13 -2.05 -13.95
C ALA A 84 -2.62 -2.42 -13.84
N PRO A 85 -3.03 -3.61 -14.31
CA PRO A 85 -4.41 -4.05 -14.21
C PRO A 85 -4.92 -4.03 -12.77
N ALA A 86 -6.08 -3.40 -12.53
CA ALA A 86 -6.65 -3.22 -11.20
C ALA A 86 -6.81 -4.54 -10.42
N GLN A 87 -7.17 -5.62 -11.11
CA GLN A 87 -7.27 -6.96 -10.50
C GLN A 87 -5.95 -7.43 -9.89
N ARG A 88 -4.81 -7.14 -10.54
CA ARG A 88 -3.48 -7.49 -10.04
C ARG A 88 -3.11 -6.64 -8.82
N VAL A 89 -3.36 -5.33 -8.88
CA VAL A 89 -3.18 -4.43 -7.74
C VAL A 89 -4.00 -4.92 -6.55
N TRP A 90 -5.24 -5.34 -6.79
CA TRP A 90 -6.14 -5.82 -5.75
C TRP A 90 -5.71 -7.14 -5.14
N ALA A 91 -5.14 -8.06 -5.93
CA ALA A 91 -4.57 -9.29 -5.41
C ALA A 91 -3.45 -9.03 -4.38
N TYR A 92 -2.54 -8.10 -4.69
CA TYR A 92 -1.47 -7.73 -3.76
C TYR A 92 -2.02 -7.01 -2.52
N ARG A 93 -3.01 -6.13 -2.68
CA ARG A 93 -3.60 -5.41 -1.54
C ARG A 93 -4.30 -6.35 -0.57
N LYS A 94 -5.07 -7.31 -1.08
CA LYS A 94 -5.72 -8.33 -0.25
C LYS A 94 -4.72 -9.24 0.44
N ALA A 95 -3.63 -9.63 -0.25
CA ALA A 95 -2.56 -10.39 0.38
C ALA A 95 -1.87 -9.60 1.50
N ALA A 96 -1.62 -8.30 1.29
CA ALA A 96 -1.06 -7.45 2.34
C ALA A 96 -1.95 -7.40 3.58
N TRP A 97 -3.26 -7.17 3.42
CA TRP A 97 -4.22 -7.19 4.52
C TRP A 97 -4.26 -8.53 5.24
N ALA A 98 -4.32 -9.64 4.49
CA ALA A 98 -4.34 -10.96 5.11
C ALA A 98 -3.08 -11.25 5.94
N ILE A 99 -1.90 -10.82 5.48
CA ILE A 99 -0.66 -10.98 6.23
C ILE A 99 -0.62 -10.07 7.47
N GLU A 100 -1.17 -8.87 7.38
CA GLU A 100 -1.32 -7.93 8.50
C GLU A 100 -2.26 -8.49 9.59
N ASP A 101 -3.35 -9.13 9.17
CA ASP A 101 -4.34 -9.76 10.05
C ASP A 101 -3.91 -11.14 10.58
N THR A 102 -2.91 -11.76 9.95
CA THR A 102 -2.37 -13.04 10.43
C THR A 102 -1.67 -12.85 11.78
N GLU A 103 -2.18 -13.53 12.82
CA GLU A 103 -1.66 -13.43 14.19
C GLU A 103 -0.30 -14.14 14.38
N GLN A 104 0.00 -15.11 13.53
CA GLN A 104 1.24 -15.88 13.59
C GLN A 104 2.32 -15.24 12.71
N ASP A 105 3.58 -15.36 13.12
CA ASP A 105 4.72 -14.98 12.28
C ASP A 105 4.71 -15.83 11.00
N VAL A 106 4.70 -15.17 9.83
CA VAL A 106 4.66 -15.84 8.52
C VAL A 106 5.89 -16.73 8.31
N GLY A 107 7.03 -16.36 8.90
CA GLY A 107 8.24 -17.19 8.90
C GLY A 107 8.04 -18.51 9.64
N LEU A 108 7.30 -18.52 10.75
CA LEU A 108 6.93 -19.75 11.47
C LEU A 108 6.00 -20.62 10.64
N ILE A 109 4.95 -20.04 10.05
CA ILE A 109 4.02 -20.75 9.15
C ILE A 109 4.82 -21.43 8.03
N TYR A 110 5.73 -20.69 7.39
CA TYR A 110 6.56 -21.21 6.31
C TYR A 110 7.52 -22.30 6.77
N ARG A 111 8.19 -22.15 7.91
CA ARG A 111 9.09 -23.19 8.44
C ARG A 111 8.35 -24.49 8.77
N ALA A 112 7.11 -24.40 9.22
CA ALA A 112 6.32 -25.57 9.61
C ALA A 112 5.72 -26.30 8.40
N MET A 113 5.22 -25.57 7.39
CA MET A 113 4.40 -26.14 6.31
C MET A 113 4.87 -25.77 4.89
N GLY A 114 6.00 -25.07 4.77
CA GLY A 114 6.51 -24.56 3.50
C GLY A 114 5.55 -23.60 2.81
N ARG A 115 5.62 -23.53 1.48
CA ARG A 115 4.72 -22.71 0.66
C ARG A 115 3.24 -23.05 0.88
N LYS A 116 2.93 -24.32 1.18
CA LYS A 116 1.56 -24.77 1.46
C LYS A 116 0.98 -24.11 2.71
N GLY A 117 1.81 -23.79 3.71
CA GLY A 117 1.37 -22.98 4.85
C GLY A 117 0.95 -21.57 4.43
N LEU A 118 1.72 -20.94 3.55
CA LEU A 118 1.41 -19.60 3.02
C LEU A 118 0.12 -19.60 2.20
N GLU A 119 -0.10 -20.63 1.38
CA GLU A 119 -1.34 -20.82 0.62
C GLU A 119 -2.59 -20.99 1.51
N GLY A 120 -2.40 -21.38 2.78
CA GLY A 120 -3.49 -21.51 3.75
C GLY A 120 -3.94 -20.18 4.36
N ILE A 121 -3.20 -19.09 4.14
CA ILE A 121 -3.58 -17.76 4.61
C ILE A 121 -4.72 -17.23 3.72
N GLU A 122 -5.75 -16.63 4.33
CA GLU A 122 -6.90 -16.11 3.59
C GLU A 122 -6.44 -15.14 2.49
N ASN A 123 -7.07 -15.20 1.30
CA ASN A 123 -6.70 -14.37 0.15
C ASN A 123 -5.28 -14.56 -0.40
N VAL A 124 -4.49 -15.52 0.10
CA VAL A 124 -3.17 -15.88 -0.41
C VAL A 124 -3.27 -17.15 -1.26
N GLY A 125 -3.59 -16.98 -2.55
CA GLY A 125 -3.55 -18.08 -3.52
C GLY A 125 -2.12 -18.50 -3.90
N PRO A 126 -1.93 -19.60 -4.66
CA PRO A 126 -0.60 -20.15 -5.00
C PRO A 126 0.40 -19.14 -5.55
N ARG A 127 -0.06 -18.26 -6.46
CA ARG A 127 0.79 -17.23 -7.05
C ARG A 127 1.20 -16.15 -6.04
N MET A 128 0.32 -15.80 -5.10
CA MET A 128 0.67 -14.84 -4.05
C MET A 128 1.55 -15.48 -2.98
N ALA A 129 1.34 -16.76 -2.68
CA ALA A 129 2.23 -17.53 -1.82
C ALA A 129 3.67 -17.50 -2.37
N GLU A 130 3.87 -17.72 -3.68
CA GLU A 130 5.19 -17.60 -4.32
C GLU A 130 5.83 -16.22 -4.18
N VAL A 131 5.03 -15.15 -4.33
CA VAL A 131 5.50 -13.77 -4.15
C VAL A 131 5.94 -13.55 -2.71
N ILE A 132 5.12 -13.92 -1.73
CA ILE A 132 5.42 -13.79 -0.30
C ILE A 132 6.66 -14.62 0.06
N GLU A 133 6.77 -15.83 -0.48
CA GLU A 133 7.90 -16.72 -0.24
C GLU A 133 9.23 -16.07 -0.65
N LYS A 134 9.24 -15.32 -1.77
CA LYS A 134 10.42 -14.58 -2.24
C LYS A 134 10.83 -13.42 -1.32
N LEU A 135 9.91 -12.93 -0.50
CA LEU A 135 10.16 -11.86 0.47
C LEU A 135 10.68 -12.38 1.82
N LEU A 136 10.73 -13.71 2.00
CA LEU A 136 11.25 -14.31 3.23
C LEU A 136 12.79 -14.21 3.29
N PRO A 137 13.37 -13.82 4.45
CA PRO A 137 14.82 -13.75 4.61
C PRO A 137 15.46 -15.15 4.54
N GLY A 138 16.65 -15.24 3.95
CA GLY A 138 17.44 -16.49 3.90
C GLY A 138 17.30 -17.30 2.61
N ARG A 139 16.72 -16.75 1.53
CA ARG A 139 16.84 -17.35 0.21
C ARG A 139 18.21 -17.04 -0.39
N VAL A 140 19.04 -18.08 -0.47
CA VAL A 140 20.08 -18.14 -1.50
C VAL A 140 19.35 -18.44 -2.81
N SER A 141 19.35 -17.49 -3.72
CA SER A 141 19.07 -17.70 -5.15
C SER A 141 20.33 -17.41 -5.93
#